data_AF-A0A845JZ39-F1
#
_entry.id   AF-A0A845JZ39-F1
#
_cell.length_a   1.000
_cell.length_b   1.000
_cell.length_c   1.000
_cell.angle_alpha   90.00
_cell.angle_beta   90.00
_cell.angle_gamma   90.00
#
_symmetry.space_group_name_H-M   'P 1'
#
loop_
_entity.id
_entity.type
_entity.pdbx_description
1 polymer ?
#
loop_
_entity_poly.entity_id
_entity_poly.type
_entity_poly.pdbx_seq_one_letter_code
_entity_poly.pdbx_strand_id
1 'polypeptide(L)'
;MSLLSARPTSSSFVVDDPCFLDVDERPDWQTHFGNNQPVKLEIGFGMGDFLIEMAAREPNNNFVGIDFSQDCVRKLLAQINNLHLKNIRVLYGDVREKLPRLFLDDELDTVYINLPDPWPRKRHFKRRLVKPDLVNLIARKLVPNGHVYLATDSESYAREMLDYFDTEPLLKNKNPQLGILENRYHLPKSKYEKSFIYAGDKIHYLEYTRLSPVEQNENEVSSSKNKDIGLKETPEHSLSKDERLIKKFQEDEARANDACDLKQLGDNLVYAGDRQWGERVYKKAEGRAEDSLDLNWLAYSVSEALGDKNWAKKLYEQAEEKAESSLDLNWLAFSITETLGDKEWAKKLYKKAESDPDNIRELCDLADSISETFADREWQIRVYKKAASMAKEHSEFYELADSIYAKLGDEAWSRELYKKAEETAEDSSDLLGLVESLCVKLGDQVWARKVFLKAEDLAQDSNDFCCLAESICKMLGDQELAGKLYEKAEEKASDNIEYRWLADSLNETLGNQQWANAVHQKIK
;
A
#
# COMPACT_ATOMS: atom_id res chain seq x y z
N MET A 1 -1.76 -9.67 3.76
CA MET A 1 -2.94 -9.40 2.91
C MET A 1 -2.46 -8.85 1.57
N SER A 2 -2.98 -9.29 0.42
CA SER A 2 -2.65 -8.64 -0.87
C SER A 2 -3.45 -7.35 -0.96
N LEU A 3 -2.78 -6.19 -0.98
CA LEU A 3 -3.40 -4.91 -1.30
C LEU A 3 -3.91 -4.94 -2.75
N LEU A 4 -5.14 -4.49 -2.88
CA LEU A 4 -5.93 -4.55 -4.09
C LEU A 4 -5.67 -3.30 -4.91
N SER A 5 -5.51 -3.52 -6.20
CA SER A 5 -5.39 -2.47 -7.16
C SER A 5 -6.69 -1.82 -7.55
N ALA A 6 -6.85 -0.57 -7.21
CA ALA A 6 -7.91 0.23 -7.79
C ALA A 6 -7.41 0.87 -9.12
N ARG A 7 -8.28 0.95 -10.13
CA ARG A 7 -8.03 1.65 -11.39
C ARG A 7 -8.75 3.00 -11.40
N PRO A 8 -8.29 3.98 -12.21
CA PRO A 8 -9.04 5.20 -12.42
C PRO A 8 -10.38 4.89 -13.10
N THR A 9 -11.49 5.28 -12.49
CA THR A 9 -12.81 5.11 -13.12
C THR A 9 -13.02 6.15 -14.23
N SER A 10 -13.58 5.75 -15.37
CA SER A 10 -13.87 6.64 -16.50
C SER A 10 -15.13 7.50 -16.33
N SER A 11 -15.70 7.56 -15.12
CA SER A 11 -16.94 8.29 -14.84
C SER A 11 -16.67 9.75 -14.51
N SER A 12 -17.50 10.67 -15.02
CA SER A 12 -17.41 12.10 -14.70
C SER A 12 -17.63 12.31 -13.20
N PHE A 13 -16.65 12.91 -12.52
CA PHE A 13 -16.67 13.17 -11.10
C PHE A 13 -16.75 14.67 -10.84
N VAL A 14 -17.86 15.12 -10.26
CA VAL A 14 -18.07 16.53 -9.92
C VAL A 14 -18.49 16.59 -8.45
N VAL A 15 -17.80 17.42 -7.67
CA VAL A 15 -18.11 17.70 -6.26
C VAL A 15 -18.11 19.21 -6.07
N ASP A 16 -19.17 19.74 -5.44
CA ASP A 16 -19.29 21.16 -5.10
C ASP A 16 -18.73 21.38 -3.69
N ASP A 17 -17.41 21.53 -3.58
CA ASP A 17 -16.69 21.78 -2.33
C ASP A 17 -15.52 22.76 -2.55
N PRO A 18 -15.34 23.80 -1.72
CA PRO A 18 -14.27 24.78 -1.90
C PRO A 18 -12.85 24.21 -1.74
N CYS A 19 -12.70 23.05 -1.09
CA CYS A 19 -11.43 22.36 -0.96
C CYS A 19 -11.18 21.38 -2.13
N PHE A 20 -12.17 21.08 -2.95
CA PHE A 20 -12.02 20.27 -4.15
C PHE A 20 -11.64 21.14 -5.36
N LEU A 21 -10.62 20.71 -6.10
CA LEU A 21 -10.18 21.38 -7.33
C LEU A 21 -10.35 20.44 -8.53
N ASP A 22 -11.30 20.76 -9.40
CA ASP A 22 -11.46 20.09 -10.70
C ASP A 22 -10.68 20.87 -11.76
N VAL A 23 -9.36 20.62 -11.83
CA VAL A 23 -8.44 21.33 -12.73
C VAL A 23 -7.53 20.36 -13.47
N ASP A 24 -7.32 20.63 -14.77
CA ASP A 24 -6.41 19.89 -15.65
C ASP A 24 -5.13 20.66 -15.99
N GLU A 25 -5.08 21.94 -15.63
CA GLU A 25 -3.95 22.84 -15.81
C GLU A 25 -3.53 23.43 -14.46
N ARG A 26 -2.30 23.96 -14.39
CA ARG A 26 -1.73 24.52 -13.17
C ARG A 26 -2.66 25.56 -12.52
N PRO A 27 -3.15 25.30 -11.30
CA PRO A 27 -3.88 26.31 -10.54
C PRO A 27 -2.91 27.34 -9.95
N ASP A 28 -3.42 28.53 -9.66
CA ASP A 28 -2.68 29.50 -8.85
C ASP A 28 -2.81 29.11 -7.37
N TRP A 29 -1.86 28.31 -6.88
CA TRP A 29 -1.83 27.85 -5.48
C TRP A 29 -1.92 29.00 -4.48
N GLN A 30 -1.28 30.13 -4.75
CA GLN A 30 -1.34 31.30 -3.88
C GLN A 30 -2.77 31.81 -3.76
N THR A 31 -3.49 31.90 -4.88
CA THR A 31 -4.89 32.31 -4.89
C THR A 31 -5.79 31.29 -4.20
N HIS A 32 -5.59 30.00 -4.45
CA HIS A 32 -6.41 28.94 -3.84
C HIS A 32 -6.24 28.87 -2.32
N PHE A 33 -5.01 28.97 -1.81
CA PHE A 33 -4.73 28.94 -0.37
C PHE A 33 -4.82 30.31 0.32
N GLY A 34 -4.80 31.40 -0.45
CA GLY A 34 -4.80 32.78 0.05
C GLY A 34 -3.49 33.19 0.72
N ASN A 35 -2.38 32.48 0.47
CA ASN A 35 -1.08 32.68 1.11
C ASN A 35 0.08 32.16 0.23
N ASN A 36 1.33 32.37 0.66
CA ASN A 36 2.55 31.89 -0.03
C ASN A 36 3.32 30.83 0.76
N GLN A 37 2.62 30.03 1.57
CA GLN A 37 3.23 28.98 2.37
C GLN A 37 3.69 27.81 1.48
N PRO A 38 4.70 27.05 1.92
CA PRO A 38 5.19 25.89 1.17
C PRO A 38 4.07 24.90 0.86
N VAL A 39 4.09 24.31 -0.34
CA VAL A 39 3.11 23.33 -0.78
C VAL A 39 3.69 21.93 -0.63
N LYS A 40 2.99 21.08 0.12
CA LYS A 40 3.29 19.66 0.31
C LYS A 40 2.24 18.80 -0.40
N LEU A 41 2.67 17.71 -1.01
CA LEU A 41 1.81 16.81 -1.78
C LEU A 41 1.77 15.42 -1.13
N GLU A 42 0.57 14.88 -0.92
CA GLU A 42 0.39 13.43 -0.70
C GLU A 42 -0.21 12.78 -1.94
N ILE A 43 0.45 11.70 -2.40
CA ILE A 43 0.04 10.91 -3.54
C ILE A 43 -0.61 9.62 -3.04
N GLY A 44 -1.87 9.39 -3.42
CA GLY A 44 -2.66 8.24 -2.98
C GLY A 44 -3.01 8.35 -1.50
N PHE A 45 -3.71 9.41 -1.10
CA PHE A 45 -4.01 9.69 0.31
C PHE A 45 -4.96 8.67 0.95
N GLY A 46 -5.65 7.83 0.15
CA GLY A 46 -6.54 6.78 0.65
C GLY A 46 -7.63 7.34 1.55
N MET A 47 -7.66 6.92 2.83
CA MET A 47 -8.65 7.41 3.79
C MET A 47 -8.42 8.86 4.24
N GLY A 48 -7.27 9.47 3.94
CA GLY A 48 -6.99 10.89 4.21
C GLY A 48 -6.44 11.19 5.61
N ASP A 49 -6.39 10.22 6.52
CA ASP A 49 -5.99 10.42 7.92
C ASP A 49 -4.60 11.05 8.07
N PHE A 50 -3.64 10.60 7.25
CA PHE A 50 -2.28 11.16 7.24
C PHE A 50 -2.29 12.64 6.83
N LEU A 51 -3.02 12.98 5.76
CA LEU A 51 -3.11 14.35 5.25
C LEU A 51 -3.76 15.30 6.25
N ILE A 52 -4.86 14.86 6.87
CA ILE A 52 -5.59 15.59 7.91
C ILE A 52 -4.67 15.88 9.09
N GLU A 53 -3.98 14.87 9.59
CA GLU A 53 -3.08 14.97 10.74
C GLU A 53 -1.90 15.90 10.44
N MET A 54 -1.29 15.77 9.26
CA MET A 54 -0.22 16.66 8.83
C MET A 54 -0.68 18.12 8.71
N ALA A 55 -1.85 18.36 8.11
CA ALA A 55 -2.41 19.71 7.97
C ALA A 55 -2.75 20.36 9.32
N ALA A 56 -3.23 19.57 10.28
CA ALA A 56 -3.48 20.02 11.64
C ALA A 56 -2.19 20.34 12.41
N ARG A 57 -1.14 19.51 12.26
CA ARG A 57 0.18 19.70 12.88
C ARG A 57 0.95 20.89 12.31
N GLU A 58 0.78 21.16 11.03
CA GLU A 58 1.51 22.19 10.30
C GLU A 58 0.58 23.24 9.68
N PRO A 59 -0.08 24.09 10.49
CA PRO A 59 -1.03 25.09 9.98
C PRO A 59 -0.39 26.20 9.13
N ASN A 60 0.95 26.22 9.07
CA ASN A 60 1.74 27.15 8.26
C ASN A 60 2.30 26.53 6.97
N ASN A 61 1.80 25.35 6.58
CA ASN A 61 2.07 24.73 5.29
C ASN A 61 0.75 24.44 4.57
N ASN A 62 0.80 24.46 3.25
CA ASN A 62 -0.30 24.10 2.38
C ASN A 62 -0.16 22.63 1.96
N PHE A 63 -1.27 21.91 1.92
CA PHE A 63 -1.31 20.49 1.59
C PHE A 63 -2.21 20.25 0.38
N VAL A 64 -1.73 19.42 -0.52
CA VAL A 64 -2.48 18.94 -1.68
C VAL A 64 -2.54 17.42 -1.61
N GLY A 65 -3.75 16.86 -1.67
CA GLY A 65 -3.97 15.42 -1.79
C GLY A 65 -4.43 15.07 -3.21
N ILE A 66 -3.81 14.06 -3.82
CA ILE A 66 -4.24 13.51 -5.12
C ILE A 66 -4.54 12.02 -4.95
N ASP A 67 -5.75 11.61 -5.30
CA ASP A 67 -6.16 10.20 -5.31
C ASP A 67 -7.06 9.94 -6.53
N PHE A 68 -7.13 8.68 -6.97
CA PHE A 68 -7.92 8.26 -8.12
C PHE A 68 -9.22 7.54 -7.71
N SER A 69 -9.48 7.41 -6.40
CA SER A 69 -10.75 6.90 -5.85
C SER A 69 -11.69 8.06 -5.48
N GLN A 70 -12.84 8.13 -6.14
CA GLN A 70 -13.89 9.13 -5.86
C GLN A 70 -14.42 9.06 -4.42
N ASP A 71 -14.51 7.86 -3.84
CA ASP A 71 -15.06 7.67 -2.50
C ASP A 71 -14.08 8.20 -1.43
N CYS A 72 -12.80 7.87 -1.56
CA CYS A 72 -11.70 8.48 -0.82
C CYS A 72 -11.76 10.02 -0.87
N VAL A 73 -11.94 10.62 -2.04
CA VAL A 73 -12.07 12.08 -2.18
C VAL A 73 -13.26 12.62 -1.38
N ARG A 74 -14.46 12.03 -1.52
CA ARG A 74 -15.66 12.49 -0.79
C ARG A 74 -15.46 12.40 0.72
N LYS A 75 -14.85 11.32 1.22
CA LYS A 75 -14.58 11.13 2.66
C LYS A 75 -13.60 12.16 3.20
N LEU A 76 -12.49 12.37 2.51
CA LEU A 76 -11.52 13.38 2.91
C LEU A 76 -12.15 14.78 2.95
N LEU A 77 -12.95 15.15 1.95
CA LEU A 77 -13.66 16.44 1.94
C LEU A 77 -14.63 16.57 3.14
N ALA A 78 -15.36 15.51 3.49
CA ALA A 78 -16.21 15.50 4.68
C ALA A 78 -15.39 15.72 5.98
N GLN A 79 -14.24 15.06 6.11
CA GLN A 79 -13.34 15.23 7.25
C GLN A 79 -12.75 16.65 7.32
N ILE A 80 -12.31 17.21 6.18
CA ILE A 80 -11.82 18.60 6.07
C ILE A 80 -12.88 19.58 6.59
N ASN A 81 -14.13 19.42 6.15
CA ASN A 81 -15.23 20.28 6.56
C ASN A 81 -15.54 20.16 8.05
N ASN A 82 -15.58 18.93 8.58
CA ASN A 82 -15.82 18.68 10.00
C ASN A 82 -14.73 19.32 10.90
N LEU A 83 -13.47 19.25 10.47
CA LEU A 83 -12.32 19.79 11.20
C LEU A 83 -12.02 21.26 10.86
N HIS A 84 -12.76 21.85 9.91
CA HIS A 84 -12.58 23.24 9.45
C HIS A 84 -11.15 23.55 8.99
N LEU A 85 -10.48 22.57 8.37
CA LEU A 85 -9.11 22.72 7.86
C LEU A 85 -9.14 23.58 6.59
N LYS A 86 -8.26 24.59 6.54
CA LYS A 86 -8.23 25.57 5.43
C LYS A 86 -7.02 25.40 4.50
N ASN A 87 -6.02 24.68 4.97
CA ASN A 87 -4.73 24.47 4.32
C ASN A 87 -4.65 23.14 3.56
N ILE A 88 -5.78 22.51 3.20
CA ILE A 88 -5.82 21.32 2.34
C ILE A 88 -6.62 21.59 1.05
N ARG A 89 -6.09 21.16 -0.10
CA ARG A 89 -6.85 21.04 -1.36
C ARG A 89 -6.79 19.60 -1.87
N VAL A 90 -7.88 19.13 -2.46
CA VAL A 90 -8.06 17.75 -2.91
C VAL A 90 -8.30 17.72 -4.40
N LEU A 91 -7.60 16.83 -5.11
CA LEU A 91 -7.80 16.58 -6.53
C LEU A 91 -8.09 15.09 -6.77
N TYR A 92 -8.84 14.86 -7.84
CA TYR A 92 -9.12 13.53 -8.36
C TYR A 92 -8.31 13.27 -9.65
N GLY A 93 -7.67 12.11 -9.75
CA GLY A 93 -7.05 11.62 -10.98
C GLY A 93 -5.72 10.88 -10.81
N ASP A 94 -5.16 10.39 -11.92
CA ASP A 94 -3.83 9.76 -11.92
C ASP A 94 -2.75 10.85 -11.75
N VAL A 95 -1.95 10.72 -10.69
CA VAL A 95 -0.83 11.61 -10.40
C VAL A 95 0.18 11.69 -11.54
N ARG A 96 0.36 10.63 -12.33
CA ARG A 96 1.29 10.61 -13.48
C ARG A 96 0.85 11.60 -14.57
N GLU A 97 -0.45 11.85 -14.68
CA GLU A 97 -1.01 12.84 -15.60
C GLU A 97 -1.11 14.24 -14.98
N LYS A 98 -1.47 14.30 -13.69
CA LYS A 98 -1.70 15.57 -12.98
C LYS A 98 -0.40 16.26 -12.56
N LEU A 99 0.56 15.55 -11.96
CA LEU A 99 1.81 16.14 -11.46
C LEU A 99 2.59 16.98 -12.49
N PRO A 100 2.77 16.58 -13.77
CA PRO A 100 3.49 17.39 -14.74
C PRO A 100 2.70 18.64 -15.19
N ARG A 101 1.37 18.64 -15.05
CA ARG A 101 0.49 19.74 -15.49
C ARG A 101 0.19 20.74 -14.37
N LEU A 102 0.06 20.25 -13.14
CA LEU A 102 -0.43 21.03 -12.01
C LEU A 102 0.67 21.76 -11.23
N PHE A 103 1.92 21.30 -11.35
CA PHE A 103 3.04 21.86 -10.59
C PHE A 103 4.20 22.30 -11.50
N LEU A 104 4.82 23.42 -11.18
CA LEU A 104 6.08 23.85 -11.77
C LEU A 104 7.25 23.06 -11.19
N ASP A 105 8.37 23.11 -11.89
CA ASP A 105 9.64 22.66 -11.31
C ASP A 105 10.00 23.61 -10.15
N ASP A 106 10.62 23.06 -9.09
CA ASP A 106 10.97 23.80 -7.87
C ASP A 106 9.76 24.44 -7.13
N GLU A 107 8.59 23.77 -7.10
CA GLU A 107 7.38 24.30 -6.45
C GLU A 107 6.97 23.52 -5.19
N LEU A 108 7.23 22.21 -5.13
CA LEU A 108 6.83 21.35 -4.02
C LEU A 108 7.89 21.32 -2.92
N ASP A 109 7.50 21.55 -1.68
CA ASP A 109 8.41 21.42 -0.53
C ASP A 109 8.63 19.95 -0.16
N THR A 110 7.56 19.18 -0.08
CA THR A 110 7.59 17.79 0.35
C THR A 110 6.60 16.94 -0.46
N VAL A 111 6.98 15.70 -0.77
CA VAL A 111 6.10 14.68 -1.35
C VAL A 111 6.01 13.46 -0.42
N TYR A 112 4.79 13.00 -0.16
CA TYR A 112 4.50 11.79 0.61
C TYR A 112 3.88 10.72 -0.29
N ILE A 113 4.35 9.48 -0.18
CA ILE A 113 3.74 8.29 -0.80
C ILE A 113 3.66 7.20 0.26
N ASN A 114 2.44 6.96 0.77
CA ASN A 114 2.20 6.05 1.87
C ASN A 114 1.48 4.80 1.39
N LEU A 115 2.14 3.65 1.52
CA LEU A 115 1.60 2.31 1.23
C LEU A 115 0.98 2.18 -0.18
N PRO A 116 1.71 2.58 -1.25
CA PRO A 116 1.21 2.36 -2.61
C PRO A 116 1.09 0.87 -2.91
N ASP A 117 0.11 0.49 -3.73
CA ASP A 117 -0.14 -0.92 -4.05
C ASP A 117 1.14 -1.64 -4.55
N PRO A 118 1.54 -2.74 -3.88
CA PRO A 118 2.81 -3.40 -4.17
C PRO A 118 2.77 -4.33 -5.37
N TRP A 119 1.57 -4.68 -5.86
CA TRP A 119 1.38 -5.54 -7.03
C TRP A 119 2.34 -6.75 -7.05
N PRO A 120 2.21 -7.69 -6.11
CA PRO A 120 3.27 -8.64 -5.78
C PRO A 120 3.60 -9.63 -6.91
N ARG A 121 2.74 -9.76 -7.92
CA ARG A 121 2.97 -10.66 -9.07
C ARG A 121 3.74 -9.90 -10.16
N LYS A 122 4.86 -10.47 -10.64
CA LYS A 122 5.74 -9.88 -11.68
C LYS A 122 4.98 -9.26 -12.86
N ARG A 123 4.00 -9.99 -13.40
CA ARG A 123 3.13 -9.52 -14.50
C ARG A 123 2.38 -8.21 -14.23
N HIS A 124 2.18 -7.83 -12.97
CA HIS A 124 1.50 -6.59 -12.59
C HIS A 124 2.48 -5.48 -12.19
N PHE A 125 3.80 -5.68 -12.24
CA PHE A 125 4.78 -4.66 -11.85
C PHE A 125 4.64 -3.38 -12.69
N LYS A 126 4.20 -3.49 -13.94
CA LYS A 126 3.88 -2.32 -14.79
C LYS A 126 2.81 -1.39 -14.19
N ARG A 127 2.01 -1.87 -13.23
CA ARG A 127 0.96 -1.09 -12.56
C ARG A 127 1.44 -0.39 -11.30
N ARG A 128 2.64 -0.74 -10.78
CA ARG A 128 3.26 -0.07 -9.64
C ARG A 128 3.34 1.44 -9.88
N LEU A 129 3.02 2.19 -8.83
CA LEU A 129 3.04 3.64 -8.86
C LEU A 129 4.46 4.17 -9.07
N VAL A 130 5.39 3.73 -8.23
CA VAL A 130 6.76 4.21 -8.21
C VAL A 130 7.55 3.54 -9.33
N LYS A 131 8.00 4.36 -10.28
CA LYS A 131 8.83 3.98 -11.44
C LYS A 131 9.83 5.11 -11.72
N PRO A 132 10.93 4.85 -12.46
CA PRO A 132 11.94 5.86 -12.76
C PRO A 132 11.38 7.19 -13.25
N ASP A 133 10.40 7.17 -14.17
CA ASP A 133 9.79 8.40 -14.71
C ASP A 133 9.09 9.24 -13.64
N LEU A 134 8.36 8.60 -12.72
CA LEU A 134 7.70 9.30 -11.63
C LEU A 134 8.72 9.84 -10.61
N VAL A 135 9.77 9.07 -10.32
CA VAL A 135 10.87 9.50 -9.43
C VAL A 135 11.56 10.74 -9.99
N ASN A 136 11.91 10.73 -11.28
CA ASN A 136 12.51 11.88 -11.96
C ASN A 136 11.58 13.10 -11.94
N LEU A 137 10.29 12.89 -12.21
CA LEU A 137 9.30 13.95 -12.16
C LEU A 137 9.20 14.56 -10.77
N ILE A 138 9.07 13.75 -9.72
CA ILE A 138 9.05 14.21 -8.33
C ILE A 138 10.31 15.00 -8.00
N ALA A 139 11.49 14.47 -8.35
CA ALA A 139 12.77 15.12 -8.11
C ALA A 139 12.83 16.53 -8.72
N ARG A 140 12.30 16.71 -9.93
CA ARG A 140 12.21 18.02 -10.60
C ARG A 140 11.18 18.97 -10.01
N LYS A 141 10.08 18.46 -9.47
CA LYS A 141 9.02 19.29 -8.86
C LYS A 141 9.39 19.80 -7.47
N LEU A 142 10.28 19.11 -6.76
CA LEU A 142 10.71 19.51 -5.42
C LEU A 142 11.53 20.80 -5.42
N VAL A 143 11.41 21.67 -4.43
CA VAL A 143 12.37 22.76 -4.19
C VAL A 143 13.75 22.19 -3.79
N PRO A 144 14.86 22.92 -4.00
CA PRO A 144 16.14 22.56 -3.40
C PRO A 144 16.03 22.32 -1.89
N ASN A 145 16.60 21.21 -1.40
CA ASN A 145 16.45 20.68 -0.04
C ASN A 145 15.04 20.18 0.33
N GLY A 146 14.10 20.15 -0.61
CA GLY A 146 12.79 19.52 -0.42
C GLY A 146 12.91 18.01 -0.15
N HIS A 147 11.82 17.38 0.30
CA HIS A 147 11.84 16.02 0.83
C HIS A 147 10.88 15.07 0.10
N VAL A 148 11.25 13.79 0.04
CA VAL A 148 10.33 12.69 -0.31
C VAL A 148 10.33 11.68 0.82
N TYR A 149 9.13 11.33 1.28
CA TYR A 149 8.92 10.30 2.28
C TYR A 149 8.08 9.16 1.69
N LEU A 150 8.60 7.94 1.81
CA LEU A 150 7.99 6.74 1.28
C LEU A 150 7.75 5.74 2.42
N ALA A 151 6.63 5.02 2.35
CA ALA A 151 6.35 3.88 3.22
C ALA A 151 5.74 2.73 2.40
N THR A 152 6.14 1.49 2.64
CA THR A 152 5.54 0.29 2.05
C THR A 152 5.61 -0.91 3.00
N ASP A 153 4.59 -1.76 2.98
CA ASP A 153 4.55 -3.07 3.66
C ASP A 153 5.27 -4.18 2.87
N SER A 154 5.73 -3.89 1.65
CA SER A 154 6.39 -4.86 0.78
C SER A 154 7.89 -4.65 0.72
N GLU A 155 8.67 -5.58 1.29
CA GLU A 155 10.13 -5.54 1.23
C GLU A 155 10.66 -5.50 -0.22
N SER A 156 10.08 -6.30 -1.11
CA SER A 156 10.50 -6.32 -2.52
C SER A 156 10.25 -4.99 -3.23
N TYR A 157 9.14 -4.31 -2.90
CA TYR A 157 8.83 -3.02 -3.49
C TYR A 157 9.68 -1.91 -2.87
N ALA A 158 9.98 -2.00 -1.57
CA ALA A 158 10.91 -1.08 -0.90
C ALA A 158 12.31 -1.11 -1.53
N ARG A 159 12.81 -2.30 -1.89
CA ARG A 159 14.09 -2.46 -2.59
C ARG A 159 14.07 -1.86 -3.99
N GLU A 160 12.98 -2.06 -4.73
CA GLU A 160 12.82 -1.44 -6.05
C GLU A 160 12.73 0.09 -5.96
N MET A 161 11.98 0.63 -4.99
CA MET A 161 11.96 2.07 -4.72
C MET A 161 13.35 2.60 -4.38
N LEU A 162 14.11 1.89 -3.54
CA LEU A 162 15.49 2.25 -3.19
C LEU A 162 16.36 2.36 -4.47
N ASP A 163 16.31 1.35 -5.34
CA ASP A 163 17.09 1.35 -6.59
C ASP A 163 16.72 2.53 -7.50
N TYR A 164 15.43 2.83 -7.66
CA TYR A 164 14.98 3.95 -8.50
C TYR A 164 15.34 5.31 -7.92
N PHE A 165 15.24 5.51 -6.61
CA PHE A 165 15.58 6.77 -5.98
C PHE A 165 17.08 6.98 -5.81
N ASP A 166 17.87 5.93 -5.60
CA ASP A 166 19.33 6.01 -5.52
C ASP A 166 19.98 6.28 -6.89
N THR A 167 19.31 5.94 -7.98
CA THR A 167 19.77 6.21 -9.36
C THR A 167 19.38 7.60 -9.87
N GLU A 168 18.48 8.32 -9.19
CA GLU A 168 18.07 9.67 -9.56
C GLU A 168 19.09 10.71 -9.08
N PRO A 169 19.83 11.39 -9.99
CA PRO A 169 20.97 12.25 -9.62
C PRO A 169 20.60 13.48 -8.78
N LEU A 170 19.34 13.93 -8.82
CA LEU A 170 18.89 15.09 -8.03
C LEU A 170 18.56 14.74 -6.57
N LEU A 171 18.48 13.45 -6.22
CA LEU A 171 18.05 13.02 -4.90
C LEU A 171 19.21 12.40 -4.10
N LYS A 172 19.09 12.50 -2.77
CA LYS A 172 20.04 11.90 -1.83
C LYS A 172 19.30 11.22 -0.70
N ASN A 173 19.59 9.95 -0.49
CA ASN A 173 19.06 9.17 0.63
C ASN A 173 19.56 9.74 1.96
N LYS A 174 18.65 9.97 2.92
CA LYS A 174 18.99 10.47 4.27
C LYS A 174 19.59 9.40 5.18
N ASN A 175 19.49 8.12 4.80
CA ASN A 175 20.10 6.99 5.49
C ASN A 175 21.00 6.15 4.55
N PRO A 176 22.15 6.68 4.12
CA PRO A 176 23.00 6.02 3.13
C PRO A 176 23.65 4.70 3.60
N GLN A 177 23.55 4.35 4.89
CA GLN A 177 24.16 3.15 5.45
C GLN A 177 23.29 1.91 5.27
N LEU A 178 21.97 2.06 5.44
CA LEU A 178 21.00 0.95 5.33
C LEU A 178 20.03 1.13 4.16
N GLY A 179 19.90 2.33 3.61
CA GLY A 179 18.98 2.70 2.52
C GLY A 179 17.51 2.77 2.96
N ILE A 180 17.08 1.82 3.80
CA ILE A 180 15.72 1.68 4.33
C ILE A 180 15.74 1.89 5.85
N LEU A 181 14.79 2.67 6.34
CA LEU A 181 14.56 2.95 7.76
C LEU A 181 13.52 1.97 8.33
N GLU A 182 13.69 1.60 9.60
CA GLU A 182 12.73 0.75 10.34
C GLU A 182 11.62 1.55 11.02
N ASN A 183 11.76 2.87 11.13
CA ASN A 183 10.78 3.77 11.75
C ASN A 183 10.90 5.20 11.19
N ARG A 184 9.84 5.99 11.38
CA ARG A 184 9.78 7.42 11.02
C ARG A 184 9.04 8.26 12.07
N TYR A 185 9.52 8.26 13.31
CA TYR A 185 8.84 8.90 14.46
C TYR A 185 8.41 10.37 14.27
N HIS A 186 9.04 11.11 13.35
CA HIS A 186 8.72 12.51 13.11
C HIS A 186 7.47 12.72 12.22
N LEU A 187 6.91 11.66 11.63
CA LEU A 187 5.70 11.70 10.82
C LEU A 187 4.56 10.88 11.48
N PRO A 188 3.29 11.28 11.28
CA PRO A 188 2.16 10.45 11.68
C PRO A 188 2.11 9.15 10.85
N LYS A 189 1.45 8.13 11.41
CA LYS A 189 1.16 6.89 10.68
C LYS A 189 -0.20 6.97 10.00
N SER A 190 -0.32 6.47 8.78
CA SER A 190 -1.63 6.34 8.14
C SER A 190 -2.47 5.22 8.79
N LYS A 191 -3.78 5.21 8.58
CA LYS A 191 -4.66 4.14 9.08
C LYS A 191 -4.24 2.75 8.57
N TYR A 192 -3.86 2.65 7.30
CA TYR A 192 -3.32 1.42 6.73
C TYR A 192 -1.99 1.00 7.40
N GLU A 193 -1.11 1.96 7.68
CA GLU A 193 0.17 1.70 8.35
C GLU A 193 -0.05 1.15 9.76
N LYS A 194 -0.95 1.77 10.54
CA LYS A 194 -1.36 1.25 11.86
C LYS A 194 -1.93 -0.17 11.72
N SER A 195 -2.81 -0.42 10.74
CA SER A 195 -3.42 -1.73 10.51
C SER A 195 -2.38 -2.83 10.27
N PHE A 196 -1.41 -2.59 9.39
CA PHE A 196 -0.32 -3.53 9.14
C PHE A 196 0.56 -3.77 10.38
N ILE A 197 0.91 -2.70 11.10
CA ILE A 197 1.68 -2.82 12.35
C ILE A 197 0.92 -3.65 13.39
N TYR A 198 -0.39 -3.43 13.53
CA TYR A 198 -1.23 -4.21 14.44
C TYR A 198 -1.37 -5.68 14.02
N ALA A 199 -1.35 -5.97 12.72
CA ALA A 199 -1.28 -7.33 12.19
C ALA A 199 0.11 -7.98 12.36
N GLY A 200 1.13 -7.24 12.80
CA GLY A 200 2.50 -7.71 13.00
C GLY A 200 3.37 -7.64 11.75
N ASP A 201 2.91 -6.97 10.69
CA ASP A 201 3.66 -6.75 9.46
C ASP A 201 4.73 -5.66 9.67
N LYS A 202 5.81 -5.73 8.88
CA LYS A 202 6.87 -4.72 8.88
C LYS A 202 6.59 -3.64 7.84
N ILE A 203 6.81 -2.39 8.23
CA ILE A 203 6.80 -1.27 7.31
C ILE A 203 8.23 -0.84 7.02
N HIS A 204 8.50 -0.61 5.74
CA HIS A 204 9.77 -0.14 5.22
C HIS A 204 9.65 1.32 4.83
N TYR A 205 10.51 2.16 5.39
CA TYR A 205 10.49 3.60 5.14
C TYR A 205 11.71 4.04 4.35
N LEU A 206 11.54 4.99 3.43
CA LEU A 206 12.65 5.64 2.74
C LEU A 206 12.47 7.15 2.81
N GLU A 207 13.59 7.86 2.98
CA GLU A 207 13.61 9.32 3.06
C GLU A 207 14.70 9.87 2.14
N TYR A 208 14.29 10.75 1.23
CA TYR A 208 15.18 11.42 0.30
C TYR A 208 15.06 12.94 0.43
N THR A 209 16.13 13.63 0.08
CA THR A 209 16.11 15.08 -0.10
C THR A 209 16.64 15.47 -1.47
N ARG A 210 16.06 16.52 -2.05
CA ARG A 210 16.58 17.11 -3.28
C ARG A 210 17.86 17.87 -2.99
N LEU A 211 18.92 17.55 -3.72
CA LEU A 211 20.20 18.23 -3.62
C LEU A 211 20.07 19.70 -4.00
N SER A 212 20.72 20.57 -3.22
CA SER A 212 20.88 21.96 -3.61
C SER A 212 21.79 22.10 -4.84
N PRO A 213 21.69 23.18 -5.63
CA PRO A 213 22.59 23.41 -6.78
C PRO A 213 24.08 23.41 -6.41
N VAL A 214 24.42 23.69 -5.15
CA VAL A 214 25.80 23.65 -4.64
C VAL A 214 26.26 22.20 -4.44
N GLU A 215 25.43 21.36 -3.84
CA GLU A 215 25.75 19.94 -3.59
C GLU A 215 25.76 19.10 -4.88
N GLN A 216 24.98 19.49 -5.89
CA GLN A 216 25.02 18.86 -7.22
C GLN A 216 26.41 18.99 -7.87
N ASN A 217 27.05 20.17 -7.76
CA ASN A 217 28.39 20.40 -8.28
C ASN A 217 29.49 19.64 -7.50
N GLU A 218 29.28 19.33 -6.22
CA GLU A 218 30.23 18.56 -5.40
C GLU A 218 30.13 17.04 -5.67
N ASN A 219 28.96 16.54 -6.03
CA ASN A 219 28.75 15.14 -6.41
C ASN A 219 29.39 14.78 -7.76
N GLU A 220 29.47 15.72 -8.72
CA GLU A 220 30.22 15.50 -9.97
C GLU A 220 31.73 15.35 -9.75
N VAL A 221 32.28 15.91 -8.67
CA VAL A 221 33.73 15.95 -8.39
C VAL A 221 34.17 14.82 -7.43
N SER A 222 33.24 14.15 -6.75
CA SER A 222 33.54 13.23 -5.64
C SER A 222 33.28 11.74 -5.90
N SER A 223 33.16 11.31 -7.17
CA SER A 223 33.18 9.88 -7.56
C SER A 223 34.58 9.24 -7.48
N SER A 224 35.32 9.47 -6.40
CA SER A 224 36.47 8.65 -6.00
C SER A 224 36.98 9.08 -4.62
N LYS A 225 36.45 8.47 -3.56
CA LYS A 225 37.19 8.19 -2.31
C LYS A 225 36.35 7.35 -1.36
N ASN A 226 36.69 6.06 -1.29
CA ASN A 226 36.43 5.24 -0.11
C ASN A 226 37.07 5.93 1.11
N LYS A 227 36.27 6.13 2.16
CA LYS A 227 36.79 6.43 3.50
C LYS A 227 36.34 5.33 4.45
N ASP A 228 37.30 4.51 4.83
CA ASP A 228 37.30 3.79 6.10
C ASP A 228 36.98 4.78 7.22
N ILE A 229 35.91 4.48 7.96
CA ILE A 229 35.63 5.13 9.24
C ILE A 229 35.72 4.04 10.31
N GLY A 230 36.81 4.11 11.08
CA GLY A 230 37.03 3.26 12.23
C GLY A 230 35.89 3.39 13.24
N LEU A 231 35.33 2.24 13.61
CA LEU A 231 34.42 2.08 14.74
C LEU A 231 35.09 2.60 16.01
N LYS A 232 34.62 3.73 16.51
CA LYS A 232 34.83 4.13 17.91
C LYS A 232 33.79 3.39 18.73
N GLU A 233 34.22 2.35 19.44
CA GLU A 233 33.44 1.69 20.48
C GLU A 233 33.09 2.72 21.57
N THR A 234 31.80 2.98 21.74
CA THR A 234 31.25 3.73 22.87
C THR A 234 31.19 2.82 24.11
N PRO A 235 31.30 3.38 25.33
CA PRO A 235 31.39 2.60 26.56
C PRO A 235 30.00 2.08 26.98
N GLU A 236 29.48 1.06 26.29
CA GLU A 236 28.24 0.35 26.68
C GLU A 236 28.51 -0.86 27.59
N HIS A 237 29.77 -1.18 27.91
CA HIS A 237 30.16 -2.42 28.57
C HIS A 237 29.88 -2.54 30.08
N SER A 238 29.14 -1.61 30.71
CA SER A 238 28.86 -1.64 32.16
C SER A 238 27.44 -2.01 32.57
N LEU A 239 26.47 -2.07 31.65
CA LEU A 239 25.08 -2.41 31.96
C LEU A 239 24.81 -3.91 31.76
N SER A 240 24.15 -4.54 32.73
CA SER A 240 23.58 -5.88 32.58
C SER A 240 22.55 -5.91 31.44
N LYS A 241 22.26 -7.11 30.91
CA LYS A 241 21.28 -7.26 29.82
C LYS A 241 19.90 -6.69 30.20
N ASP A 242 19.49 -6.87 31.46
CA ASP A 242 18.21 -6.38 31.97
C ASP A 242 18.20 -4.86 32.07
N GLU A 243 19.28 -4.23 32.54
CA GLU A 243 19.41 -2.76 32.59
C GLU A 243 19.41 -2.14 31.19
N ARG A 244 20.05 -2.79 30.20
CA ARG A 244 20.00 -2.35 28.80
C ARG A 244 18.58 -2.43 28.25
N LEU A 245 17.85 -3.50 28.57
CA LEU A 245 16.48 -3.69 28.11
C LEU A 245 15.52 -2.68 28.76
N ILE A 246 15.66 -2.42 30.06
CA ILE A 246 14.89 -1.37 30.76
C ILE A 246 15.15 0.00 30.13
N LYS A 247 16.42 0.34 29.90
CA LYS A 247 16.80 1.61 29.27
C LYS A 247 16.19 1.71 27.86
N LYS A 248 16.24 0.63 27.08
CA LYS A 248 15.61 0.57 25.75
C LYS A 248 14.11 0.87 25.85
N PHE A 249 13.37 0.21 26.76
CA PHE A 249 11.94 0.46 26.92
C PHE A 249 11.61 1.89 27.39
N GLN A 250 12.45 2.50 28.24
CA GLN A 250 12.29 3.91 28.62
C GLN A 250 12.48 4.85 27.43
N GLU A 251 13.47 4.57 26.58
CA GLU A 251 13.73 5.34 25.36
C GLU A 251 12.64 5.13 24.31
N ASP A 252 12.09 3.92 24.19
CA ASP A 252 10.94 3.63 23.32
C ASP A 252 9.70 4.37 23.83
N GLU A 253 9.43 4.38 25.14
CA GLU A 253 8.31 5.10 25.75
C GLU A 253 8.41 6.62 25.53
N ALA A 254 9.62 7.17 25.62
CA ALA A 254 9.88 8.59 25.39
C ALA A 254 9.74 8.98 23.90
N ARG A 255 9.99 8.04 22.99
CA ARG A 255 9.89 8.23 21.53
C ARG A 255 8.51 7.92 20.96
N ALA A 256 7.65 7.26 21.72
CA ALA A 256 6.30 6.90 21.28
C ALA A 256 5.48 8.15 20.95
N ASN A 257 4.97 8.22 19.72
CA ASN A 257 4.23 9.38 19.21
C ASN A 257 2.73 9.18 19.35
N ASP A 258 2.24 7.98 19.06
CA ASP A 258 0.81 7.67 19.01
C ASP A 258 0.42 6.48 19.91
N ALA A 259 -0.87 6.15 19.92
CA ALA A 259 -1.39 4.99 20.64
C ALA A 259 -0.81 3.66 20.13
N CYS A 260 -0.51 3.56 18.83
CA CYS A 260 0.07 2.37 18.21
C CYS A 260 1.46 2.05 18.79
N ASP A 261 2.35 3.05 18.88
CA ASP A 261 3.68 2.92 19.48
C ASP A 261 3.59 2.47 20.94
N LEU A 262 2.71 3.12 21.72
CA LEU A 262 2.51 2.81 23.14
C LEU A 262 1.91 1.41 23.33
N LYS A 263 0.94 1.02 22.50
CA LYS A 263 0.35 -0.33 22.54
C LYS A 263 1.42 -1.39 22.29
N GLN A 264 2.24 -1.24 21.25
CA GLN A 264 3.31 -2.20 20.95
C GLN A 264 4.36 -2.27 22.06
N LEU A 265 4.73 -1.11 22.64
CA LEU A 265 5.60 -1.08 23.83
C LEU A 265 4.97 -1.80 25.03
N GLY A 266 3.67 -1.59 25.27
CA GLY A 266 2.92 -2.27 26.31
C GLY A 266 2.95 -3.78 26.14
N ASP A 267 2.70 -4.28 24.92
CA ASP A 267 2.78 -5.71 24.58
C ASP A 267 4.18 -6.27 24.89
N ASN A 268 5.22 -5.57 24.45
CA ASN A 268 6.61 -5.96 24.69
C ASN A 268 6.95 -6.02 26.18
N LEU A 269 6.47 -5.06 26.98
CA LEU A 269 6.68 -5.02 28.43
C LEU A 269 5.97 -6.18 29.14
N VAL A 270 4.70 -6.45 28.80
CA VAL A 270 3.97 -7.59 29.37
C VAL A 270 4.62 -8.91 28.98
N TYR A 271 5.02 -9.06 27.72
CA TYR A 271 5.73 -10.25 27.23
C TYR A 271 7.09 -10.44 27.93
N ALA A 272 7.81 -9.35 28.21
CA ALA A 272 9.05 -9.37 29.00
C ALA A 272 8.82 -9.64 30.51
N GLY A 273 7.56 -9.73 30.96
CA GLY A 273 7.18 -10.05 32.33
C GLY A 273 6.88 -8.86 33.23
N ASP A 274 7.09 -7.61 32.77
CA ASP A 274 6.72 -6.41 33.54
C ASP A 274 5.29 -5.96 33.23
N ARG A 275 4.37 -6.74 33.77
CA ARG A 275 2.94 -6.53 33.58
C ARG A 275 2.45 -5.19 34.15
N GLN A 276 3.05 -4.69 35.23
CA GLN A 276 2.63 -3.42 35.85
C GLN A 276 3.04 -2.23 34.99
N TRP A 277 4.22 -2.27 34.38
CA TRP A 277 4.62 -1.24 33.43
C TRP A 277 3.80 -1.32 32.16
N GLY A 278 3.58 -2.51 31.61
CA GLY A 278 2.68 -2.71 30.48
C GLY A 278 1.30 -2.09 30.69
N GLU A 279 0.66 -2.34 31.85
CA GLU A 279 -0.63 -1.73 32.20
C GLU A 279 -0.57 -0.18 32.22
N ARG A 280 0.51 0.41 32.75
CA ARG A 280 0.68 1.88 32.74
C ARG A 280 0.82 2.42 31.32
N VAL A 281 1.55 1.72 30.45
CA VAL A 281 1.73 2.12 29.06
C VAL A 281 0.42 1.99 28.28
N TYR A 282 -0.36 0.93 28.51
CA TYR A 282 -1.70 0.81 27.90
C TYR A 282 -2.65 1.94 28.32
N LYS A 283 -2.61 2.40 29.58
CA LYS A 283 -3.40 3.58 30.00
C LYS A 283 -2.95 4.86 29.30
N LYS A 284 -1.66 5.00 28.98
CA LYS A 284 -1.17 6.10 28.15
C LYS A 284 -1.64 5.95 26.70
N ALA A 285 -1.66 4.73 26.17
CA ALA A 285 -2.17 4.44 24.83
C ALA A 285 -3.67 4.79 24.72
N GLU A 286 -4.49 4.41 25.71
CA GLU A 286 -5.91 4.78 25.78
C GLU A 286 -6.10 6.31 25.70
N GLY A 287 -5.30 7.07 26.45
CA GLY A 287 -5.34 8.54 26.43
C GLY A 287 -4.84 9.19 25.13
N ARG A 288 -4.24 8.41 24.21
CA ARG A 288 -3.78 8.86 22.89
C ARG A 288 -4.52 8.19 21.73
N ALA A 289 -5.51 7.35 22.01
CA ALA A 289 -6.23 6.65 20.97
C ALA A 289 -7.19 7.62 20.25
N GLU A 290 -6.99 7.77 18.95
CA GLU A 290 -7.73 8.76 18.15
C GLU A 290 -8.92 8.14 17.44
N ASP A 291 -8.78 6.89 16.99
CA ASP A 291 -9.72 6.20 16.11
C ASP A 291 -10.22 4.86 16.70
N SER A 292 -11.16 4.23 15.99
CA SER A 292 -11.71 2.91 16.36
C SER A 292 -10.65 1.81 16.38
N LEU A 293 -9.67 1.88 15.47
CA LEU A 293 -8.66 0.85 15.27
C LEU A 293 -7.68 0.83 16.45
N ASP A 294 -7.22 2.00 16.90
CA ASP A 294 -6.36 2.15 18.09
C ASP A 294 -7.02 1.56 19.33
N LEU A 295 -8.29 1.90 19.58
CA LEU A 295 -9.05 1.38 20.72
C LEU A 295 -9.31 -0.12 20.62
N ASN A 296 -9.65 -0.61 19.43
CA ASN A 296 -9.89 -2.03 19.20
C ASN A 296 -8.66 -2.88 19.52
N TRP A 297 -7.49 -2.51 18.99
CA TRP A 297 -6.26 -3.28 19.19
C TRP A 297 -5.69 -3.10 20.59
N LEU A 298 -5.89 -1.94 21.22
CA LEU A 298 -5.59 -1.77 22.64
C LEU A 298 -6.47 -2.67 23.50
N ALA A 299 -7.78 -2.72 23.25
CA ALA A 299 -8.71 -3.59 23.95
C ALA A 299 -8.33 -5.06 23.82
N TYR A 300 -7.92 -5.48 22.61
CA TYR A 300 -7.44 -6.83 22.35
C TYR A 300 -6.23 -7.16 23.23
N SER A 301 -5.21 -6.31 23.24
CA SER A 301 -4.03 -6.48 24.10
C SER A 301 -4.37 -6.44 25.59
N VAL A 302 -5.26 -5.57 26.03
CA VAL A 302 -5.72 -5.52 27.43
C VAL A 302 -6.42 -6.83 27.83
N SER A 303 -7.22 -7.41 26.94
CA SER A 303 -7.84 -8.72 27.22
C SER A 303 -6.84 -9.86 27.19
N GLU A 304 -5.98 -9.95 26.17
CA GLU A 304 -5.09 -11.10 26.01
C GLU A 304 -3.86 -11.03 26.92
N ALA A 305 -3.17 -9.89 26.93
CA ALA A 305 -1.95 -9.71 27.72
C ALA A 305 -2.26 -9.48 29.20
N LEU A 306 -3.32 -8.72 29.51
CA LEU A 306 -3.73 -8.48 30.89
C LEU A 306 -4.85 -9.41 31.39
N GLY A 307 -5.66 -10.04 30.56
CA GLY A 307 -6.82 -10.77 31.08
C GLY A 307 -7.89 -9.85 31.68
N ASP A 308 -7.81 -8.52 31.48
CA ASP A 308 -8.80 -7.56 31.99
C ASP A 308 -9.93 -7.36 30.99
N LYS A 309 -10.86 -8.32 30.98
CA LYS A 309 -12.03 -8.29 30.09
C LYS A 309 -12.97 -7.11 30.32
N ASN A 310 -12.99 -6.53 31.52
CA ASN A 310 -13.87 -5.41 31.84
C ASN A 310 -13.34 -4.11 31.23
N TRP A 311 -12.01 -3.90 31.30
CA TRP A 311 -11.39 -2.75 30.64
C TRP A 311 -11.44 -2.90 29.12
N ALA A 312 -11.12 -4.09 28.59
CA ALA A 312 -11.25 -4.37 27.16
C ALA A 312 -12.67 -4.08 26.64
N LYS A 313 -13.72 -4.51 27.37
CA LYS A 313 -15.10 -4.20 27.00
C LYS A 313 -15.37 -2.70 26.87
N LYS A 314 -14.90 -1.87 27.83
CA LYS A 314 -15.09 -0.42 27.77
C LYS A 314 -14.37 0.21 26.58
N LEU A 315 -13.19 -0.28 26.25
CA LEU A 315 -12.43 0.17 25.08
C LEU A 315 -13.15 -0.22 23.79
N TYR A 316 -13.73 -1.42 23.70
CA TYR A 316 -14.55 -1.83 22.56
C TYR A 316 -15.83 -1.00 22.41
N GLU A 317 -16.49 -0.61 23.50
CA GLU A 317 -17.64 0.31 23.46
C GLU A 317 -17.22 1.68 22.87
N GLN A 318 -16.08 2.22 23.30
CA GLN A 318 -15.52 3.46 22.71
C GLN A 318 -15.11 3.28 21.24
N ALA A 319 -14.56 2.11 20.88
CA ALA A 319 -14.18 1.80 19.51
C ALA A 319 -15.41 1.74 18.59
N GLU A 320 -16.54 1.19 19.07
CA GLU A 320 -17.80 1.16 18.32
C GLU A 320 -18.31 2.58 18.04
N GLU A 321 -18.23 3.48 19.02
CA GLU A 321 -18.67 4.88 18.86
C GLU A 321 -17.82 5.65 17.84
N LYS A 322 -16.55 5.26 17.68
CA LYS A 322 -15.58 5.86 16.76
C LYS A 322 -15.46 5.13 15.41
N ALA A 323 -16.23 4.07 15.18
CA ALA A 323 -16.13 3.31 13.94
C ALA A 323 -16.71 4.11 12.76
N GLU A 324 -15.92 4.32 11.71
CA GLU A 324 -16.30 5.14 10.55
C GLU A 324 -16.49 4.31 9.26
N SER A 325 -16.05 3.05 9.25
CA SER A 325 -16.16 2.17 8.09
C SER A 325 -16.67 0.76 8.43
N SER A 326 -17.10 0.05 7.39
CA SER A 326 -17.44 -1.37 7.48
C SER A 326 -16.26 -2.20 7.99
N LEU A 327 -15.04 -1.85 7.56
CA LEU A 327 -13.81 -2.49 8.00
C LEU A 327 -13.55 -2.33 9.51
N ASP A 328 -13.76 -1.13 10.08
CA ASP A 328 -13.61 -0.89 11.52
C ASP A 328 -14.56 -1.80 12.31
N LEU A 329 -15.83 -1.85 11.88
CA LEU A 329 -16.86 -2.67 12.51
C LEU A 329 -16.56 -4.18 12.39
N ASN A 330 -15.97 -4.61 11.27
CA ASN A 330 -15.57 -6.00 11.07
C ASN A 330 -14.45 -6.41 12.03
N TRP A 331 -13.37 -5.63 12.10
CA TRP A 331 -12.25 -5.90 13.03
C TRP A 331 -12.68 -5.85 14.48
N LEU A 332 -13.58 -4.92 14.82
CA LEU A 332 -14.14 -4.80 16.16
C LEU A 332 -14.93 -6.05 16.56
N ALA A 333 -15.82 -6.52 15.67
CA ALA A 333 -16.61 -7.72 15.89
C ALA A 333 -15.77 -8.99 16.03
N PHE A 334 -14.72 -9.12 15.19
CA PHE A 334 -13.74 -10.18 15.30
C PHE A 334 -13.06 -10.17 16.68
N SER A 335 -12.53 -9.00 17.08
CA SER A 335 -11.79 -8.84 18.34
C SER A 335 -12.66 -9.12 19.57
N ILE A 336 -13.91 -8.64 19.58
CA ILE A 336 -14.90 -8.91 20.64
C ILE A 336 -15.21 -10.41 20.73
N THR A 337 -15.34 -11.09 19.58
CA THR A 337 -15.58 -12.54 19.56
C THR A 337 -14.42 -13.29 20.18
N GLU A 338 -13.20 -13.02 19.72
CA GLU A 338 -12.01 -13.76 20.16
C GLU A 338 -11.71 -13.54 21.65
N THR A 339 -11.82 -12.31 22.13
CA THR A 339 -11.38 -11.95 23.49
C THR A 339 -12.48 -12.07 24.54
N LEU A 340 -13.71 -11.64 24.21
CA LEU A 340 -14.84 -11.63 25.13
C LEU A 340 -15.79 -12.82 24.93
N GLY A 341 -15.80 -13.43 23.75
CA GLY A 341 -16.76 -14.47 23.39
C GLY A 341 -18.18 -13.96 23.12
N ASP A 342 -18.38 -12.64 23.01
CA ASP A 342 -19.70 -12.03 22.83
C ASP A 342 -20.15 -12.05 21.36
N LYS A 343 -20.61 -13.23 20.94
CA LYS A 343 -21.11 -13.48 19.58
C LYS A 343 -22.36 -12.66 19.22
N GLU A 344 -23.18 -12.25 20.19
CA GLU A 344 -24.38 -11.47 19.92
C GLU A 344 -24.04 -10.02 19.59
N TRP A 345 -23.04 -9.45 20.27
CA TRP A 345 -22.53 -8.13 19.94
C TRP A 345 -21.81 -8.14 18.58
N ALA A 346 -20.93 -9.11 18.34
CA ALA A 346 -20.26 -9.27 17.05
C ALA A 346 -21.26 -9.38 15.89
N LYS A 347 -22.36 -10.13 16.07
CA LYS A 347 -23.44 -10.25 15.07
C LYS A 347 -24.11 -8.92 14.75
N LYS A 348 -24.28 -8.02 15.73
CA LYS A 348 -24.84 -6.68 15.48
C LYS A 348 -23.87 -5.83 14.67
N LEU A 349 -22.57 -5.88 15.01
CA LEU A 349 -21.52 -5.15 14.32
C LEU A 349 -21.34 -5.62 12.88
N TYR A 350 -21.29 -6.93 12.61
CA TYR A 350 -21.25 -7.45 11.23
C TYR A 350 -22.47 -7.05 10.40
N LYS A 351 -23.67 -6.95 11.00
CA LYS A 351 -24.84 -6.43 10.28
C LYS A 351 -24.73 -4.94 9.94
N LYS A 352 -24.12 -4.14 10.84
CA LYS A 352 -23.82 -2.73 10.55
C LYS A 352 -22.77 -2.63 9.43
N ALA A 353 -21.71 -3.43 9.50
CA ALA A 353 -20.68 -3.52 8.47
C ALA A 353 -21.28 -3.91 7.10
N GLU A 354 -22.20 -4.89 7.08
CA GLU A 354 -22.88 -5.31 5.85
C GLU A 354 -23.72 -4.18 5.24
N SER A 355 -24.22 -3.23 6.02
CA SER A 355 -25.20 -2.24 5.55
C SER A 355 -24.60 -1.20 4.60
N ASP A 356 -23.39 -0.73 4.88
CA ASP A 356 -22.73 0.36 4.15
C ASP A 356 -21.24 0.03 3.89
N PRO A 357 -20.97 -0.91 2.97
CA PRO A 357 -19.60 -1.26 2.57
C PRO A 357 -19.05 -0.24 1.58
N ASP A 358 -17.78 0.10 1.71
CA ASP A 358 -17.09 1.01 0.80
C ASP A 358 -16.76 0.33 -0.54
N ASN A 359 -16.42 -0.95 -0.50
CA ASN A 359 -16.00 -1.70 -1.66
C ASN A 359 -16.27 -3.20 -1.51
N ILE A 360 -16.08 -3.96 -2.58
CA ILE A 360 -16.35 -5.40 -2.58
C ILE A 360 -15.41 -6.19 -1.65
N ARG A 361 -14.24 -5.64 -1.30
CA ARG A 361 -13.27 -6.30 -0.44
C ARG A 361 -13.74 -6.33 1.00
N GLU A 362 -14.25 -5.22 1.51
CA GLU A 362 -14.85 -5.18 2.85
C GLU A 362 -15.96 -6.22 2.99
N LEU A 363 -16.76 -6.43 1.93
CA LEU A 363 -17.75 -7.49 1.91
C LEU A 363 -17.14 -8.90 1.87
N CYS A 364 -16.04 -9.11 1.14
CA CYS A 364 -15.35 -10.40 1.14
C CYS A 364 -14.75 -10.71 2.52
N ASP A 365 -14.05 -9.75 3.12
CA ASP A 365 -13.45 -9.87 4.46
C ASP A 365 -14.54 -10.10 5.52
N LEU A 366 -15.68 -9.41 5.39
CA LEU A 366 -16.86 -9.62 6.24
C LEU A 366 -17.46 -11.01 6.06
N ALA A 367 -17.60 -11.50 4.82
CA ALA A 367 -18.13 -12.83 4.55
C ALA A 367 -17.24 -13.92 5.17
N ASP A 368 -15.93 -13.77 5.07
CA ASP A 368 -14.94 -14.65 5.69
C ASP A 368 -15.06 -14.61 7.22
N SER A 369 -15.10 -13.41 7.80
CA SER A 369 -15.22 -13.21 9.25
C SER A 369 -16.52 -13.80 9.81
N ILE A 370 -17.63 -13.67 9.08
CA ILE A 370 -18.92 -14.30 9.42
C ILE A 370 -18.80 -15.83 9.43
N SER A 371 -18.17 -16.41 8.40
CA SER A 371 -17.97 -17.86 8.31
C SER A 371 -17.10 -18.38 9.45
N GLU A 372 -16.00 -17.69 9.76
CA GLU A 372 -15.07 -18.08 10.82
C GLU A 372 -15.72 -17.96 12.21
N THR A 373 -16.48 -16.89 12.44
CA THR A 373 -17.11 -16.60 13.74
C THR A 373 -18.34 -17.49 14.02
N PHE A 374 -19.19 -17.66 13.01
CA PHE A 374 -20.54 -18.24 13.17
C PHE A 374 -20.73 -19.58 12.46
N ALA A 375 -19.83 -19.97 11.56
CA ALA A 375 -20.04 -21.06 10.60
C ALA A 375 -21.37 -20.90 9.82
N ASP A 376 -21.84 -19.66 9.65
CA ASP A 376 -23.10 -19.34 8.98
C ASP A 376 -22.87 -19.22 7.47
N ARG A 377 -22.89 -20.39 6.83
CA ARG A 377 -22.66 -20.53 5.38
C ARG A 377 -23.69 -19.76 4.55
N GLU A 378 -24.94 -19.70 5.00
CA GLU A 378 -25.99 -18.98 4.28
C GLU A 378 -25.74 -17.48 4.30
N TRP A 379 -25.34 -16.93 5.45
CA TRP A 379 -25.00 -15.52 5.57
C TRP A 379 -23.76 -15.16 4.75
N GLN A 380 -22.71 -15.98 4.83
CA GLN A 380 -21.51 -15.81 3.99
C GLN A 380 -21.88 -15.72 2.51
N ILE A 381 -22.74 -16.62 2.00
CA ILE A 381 -23.20 -16.61 0.61
C ILE A 381 -23.98 -15.32 0.28
N ARG A 382 -24.84 -14.83 1.19
CA ARG A 382 -25.58 -13.58 0.96
C ARG A 382 -24.65 -12.39 0.82
N VAL A 383 -23.63 -12.28 1.68
CA VAL A 383 -22.67 -11.17 1.65
C VAL A 383 -21.85 -11.22 0.35
N TYR A 384 -21.37 -12.39 -0.08
CA TYR A 384 -20.70 -12.51 -1.37
C TYR A 384 -21.60 -12.18 -2.57
N LYS A 385 -22.90 -12.50 -2.51
CA LYS A 385 -23.86 -12.07 -3.56
C LYS A 385 -23.99 -10.55 -3.61
N LYS A 386 -23.96 -9.88 -2.45
CA LYS A 386 -23.91 -8.41 -2.39
C LYS A 386 -22.61 -7.89 -3.03
N ALA A 387 -21.46 -8.49 -2.71
CA ALA A 387 -20.18 -8.14 -3.32
C ALA A 387 -20.22 -8.30 -4.86
N ALA A 388 -20.78 -9.41 -5.36
CA ALA A 388 -20.94 -9.67 -6.79
C ALA A 388 -21.81 -8.63 -7.50
N SER A 389 -22.77 -8.02 -6.81
CA SER A 389 -23.65 -6.98 -7.36
C SER A 389 -22.99 -5.60 -7.42
N MET A 390 -21.95 -5.39 -6.62
CA MET A 390 -21.18 -4.14 -6.56
C MET A 390 -19.98 -4.16 -7.49
N ALA A 391 -19.44 -5.34 -7.82
CA ALA A 391 -18.29 -5.51 -8.71
C ALA A 391 -18.58 -4.98 -10.14
N LYS A 392 -17.61 -4.28 -10.69
CA LYS A 392 -17.64 -3.60 -12.00
C LYS A 392 -16.41 -3.92 -12.84
N GLU A 393 -15.26 -4.13 -12.22
CA GLU A 393 -13.97 -4.25 -12.92
C GLU A 393 -13.36 -5.66 -12.85
N HIS A 394 -12.38 -5.93 -13.72
CA HIS A 394 -11.69 -7.22 -13.80
C HIS A 394 -11.19 -7.70 -12.43
N SER A 395 -10.46 -6.85 -11.72
CA SER A 395 -9.85 -7.19 -10.42
C SER A 395 -10.91 -7.62 -9.42
N GLU A 396 -12.04 -6.91 -9.37
CA GLU A 396 -13.14 -7.19 -8.45
C GLU A 396 -13.81 -8.53 -8.75
N PHE A 397 -14.11 -8.80 -10.02
CA PHE A 397 -14.69 -10.08 -10.42
C PHE A 397 -13.71 -11.24 -10.22
N TYR A 398 -12.44 -11.04 -10.57
CA TYR A 398 -11.39 -12.04 -10.45
C TYR A 398 -11.16 -12.43 -8.98
N GLU A 399 -11.06 -11.46 -8.08
CA GLU A 399 -10.84 -11.73 -6.67
C GLU A 399 -12.05 -12.36 -5.99
N LEU A 400 -13.25 -11.89 -6.32
CA LEU A 400 -14.45 -12.54 -5.83
C LEU A 400 -14.52 -13.98 -6.31
N ALA A 401 -14.17 -14.26 -7.57
CA ALA A 401 -14.10 -15.63 -8.09
C ALA A 401 -13.08 -16.50 -7.34
N ASP A 402 -11.92 -15.93 -7.01
CA ASP A 402 -10.87 -16.58 -6.21
C ASP A 402 -11.37 -16.91 -4.79
N SER A 403 -12.04 -15.97 -4.13
CA SER A 403 -12.63 -16.13 -2.80
C SER A 403 -13.76 -17.16 -2.81
N ILE A 404 -14.66 -17.10 -3.80
CA ILE A 404 -15.73 -18.09 -3.97
C ILE A 404 -15.14 -19.48 -4.14
N TYR A 405 -14.15 -19.66 -5.01
CA TYR A 405 -13.50 -20.96 -5.19
C TYR A 405 -12.88 -21.46 -3.88
N ALA A 406 -12.04 -20.64 -3.24
CA ALA A 406 -11.23 -21.05 -2.09
C ALA A 406 -12.07 -21.27 -0.82
N LYS A 407 -13.06 -20.41 -0.57
CA LYS A 407 -13.85 -20.39 0.67
C LYS A 407 -15.15 -21.16 0.56
N LEU A 408 -15.73 -21.23 -0.64
CA LEU A 408 -17.02 -21.90 -0.86
C LEU A 408 -16.92 -23.27 -1.51
N GLY A 409 -15.84 -23.54 -2.25
CA GLY A 409 -15.74 -24.69 -3.14
C GLY A 409 -16.76 -24.66 -4.28
N ASP A 410 -17.40 -23.51 -4.54
CA ASP A 410 -18.43 -23.36 -5.57
C ASP A 410 -17.77 -23.05 -6.92
N GLU A 411 -17.35 -24.11 -7.59
CA GLU A 411 -16.67 -24.02 -8.88
C GLU A 411 -17.57 -23.40 -9.96
N ALA A 412 -18.88 -23.66 -9.92
CA ALA A 412 -19.81 -23.15 -10.92
C ALA A 412 -19.93 -21.63 -10.83
N TRP A 413 -20.11 -21.10 -9.62
CA TRP A 413 -20.19 -19.66 -9.42
C TRP A 413 -18.85 -18.96 -9.66
N SER A 414 -17.74 -19.57 -9.24
CA SER A 414 -16.39 -19.06 -9.55
C SER A 414 -16.17 -18.95 -11.07
N ARG A 415 -16.58 -19.96 -11.85
CA ARG A 415 -16.54 -19.91 -13.33
C ARG A 415 -17.36 -18.77 -13.92
N GLU A 416 -18.55 -18.48 -13.38
CA GLU A 416 -19.36 -17.35 -13.85
C GLU A 416 -18.68 -16.00 -13.60
N LEU A 417 -18.07 -15.83 -12.43
CA LEU A 417 -17.34 -14.61 -12.08
C LEU A 417 -16.05 -14.46 -12.90
N TYR A 418 -15.31 -15.55 -13.12
CA TYR A 418 -14.15 -15.53 -14.01
C TYR A 418 -14.49 -15.15 -15.46
N LYS A 419 -15.68 -15.52 -15.97
CA LYS A 419 -16.15 -15.03 -17.28
C LYS A 419 -16.35 -13.53 -17.29
N LYS A 420 -16.96 -12.97 -16.24
CA LYS A 420 -17.10 -11.51 -16.10
C LYS A 420 -15.75 -10.82 -15.99
N ALA A 421 -14.80 -11.43 -15.27
CA ALA A 421 -13.42 -10.95 -15.21
C ALA A 421 -12.74 -10.97 -16.59
N GLU A 422 -12.96 -12.02 -17.39
CA GLU A 422 -12.47 -12.10 -18.78
C GLU A 422 -13.06 -11.00 -19.66
N GLU A 423 -14.36 -10.71 -19.50
CA GLU A 423 -15.09 -9.70 -20.29
C GLU A 423 -14.68 -8.25 -19.94
N THR A 424 -14.23 -8.03 -18.71
CA THR A 424 -13.84 -6.71 -18.18
C THR A 424 -12.33 -6.49 -18.13
N ALA A 425 -11.54 -7.45 -18.62
CA ALA A 425 -10.09 -7.33 -18.70
C ALA A 425 -9.69 -6.28 -19.75
N GLU A 426 -8.77 -5.40 -19.39
CA GLU A 426 -8.34 -4.29 -20.25
C GLU A 426 -6.92 -4.48 -20.79
N ASP A 427 -6.12 -5.34 -20.14
CA ASP A 427 -4.74 -5.59 -20.52
C ASP A 427 -4.37 -7.08 -20.48
N SER A 428 -3.23 -7.41 -21.11
CA SER A 428 -2.67 -8.77 -21.17
C SER A 428 -2.45 -9.41 -19.80
N SER A 429 -2.15 -8.60 -18.77
CA SER A 429 -1.77 -9.08 -17.45
C SER A 429 -2.97 -9.51 -16.61
N ASP A 430 -4.12 -8.83 -16.77
CA ASP A 430 -5.43 -9.26 -16.25
C ASP A 430 -5.73 -10.70 -16.71
N LEU A 431 -5.68 -10.91 -18.02
CA LEU A 431 -6.00 -12.19 -18.63
C LEU A 431 -4.98 -13.27 -18.24
N LEU A 432 -3.70 -12.94 -18.11
CA LEU A 432 -2.69 -13.88 -17.62
C LEU A 432 -2.97 -14.38 -16.22
N GLY A 433 -3.49 -13.53 -15.32
CA GLY A 433 -3.91 -13.97 -14.00
C GLY A 433 -5.08 -14.93 -14.04
N LEU A 434 -6.03 -14.68 -14.94
CA LEU A 434 -7.12 -15.60 -15.19
C LEU A 434 -6.62 -16.94 -15.75
N VAL A 435 -5.71 -16.97 -16.72
CA VAL A 435 -5.12 -18.20 -17.27
C VAL A 435 -4.54 -19.08 -16.17
N GLU A 436 -3.76 -18.49 -15.25
CA GLU A 436 -3.18 -19.22 -14.12
C GLU A 436 -4.26 -19.87 -13.25
N SER A 437 -5.32 -19.14 -12.90
CA SER A 437 -6.43 -19.68 -12.12
C SER A 437 -7.23 -20.76 -12.86
N LEU A 438 -7.47 -20.60 -14.16
CA LEU A 438 -8.15 -21.61 -14.99
C LEU A 438 -7.35 -22.92 -15.04
N CYS A 439 -6.03 -22.84 -15.20
CA CYS A 439 -5.15 -24.01 -15.22
C CYS A 439 -5.03 -24.68 -13.85
N VAL A 440 -4.69 -23.90 -12.81
CA VAL A 440 -4.31 -24.43 -11.50
C VAL A 440 -5.54 -24.81 -10.67
N LYS A 441 -6.60 -24.01 -10.71
CA LYS A 441 -7.78 -24.20 -9.85
C LYS A 441 -8.87 -25.00 -10.53
N LEU A 442 -9.17 -24.67 -11.79
CA LEU A 442 -10.28 -25.31 -12.51
C LEU A 442 -9.85 -26.51 -13.38
N GLY A 443 -8.55 -26.67 -13.63
CA GLY A 443 -8.04 -27.68 -14.56
C GLY A 443 -8.52 -27.50 -16.01
N ASP A 444 -9.08 -26.34 -16.36
CA ASP A 444 -9.69 -26.09 -17.67
C ASP A 444 -8.64 -25.55 -18.65
N GLN A 445 -7.81 -26.47 -19.16
CA GLN A 445 -6.76 -26.12 -20.11
C GLN A 445 -7.29 -25.57 -21.44
N VAL A 446 -8.51 -25.93 -21.82
CA VAL A 446 -9.12 -25.50 -23.08
C VAL A 446 -9.51 -24.03 -22.98
N TRP A 447 -10.19 -23.66 -21.90
CA TRP A 447 -10.52 -22.26 -21.66
C TRP A 447 -9.27 -21.43 -21.39
N ALA A 448 -8.32 -21.95 -20.61
CA ALA A 448 -7.05 -21.27 -20.36
C ALA A 448 -6.29 -20.94 -21.67
N ARG A 449 -6.21 -21.88 -22.63
CA ARG A 449 -5.60 -21.58 -23.95
C ARG A 449 -6.34 -20.49 -24.72
N LYS A 450 -7.68 -20.46 -24.67
CA LYS A 450 -8.48 -19.41 -25.32
C LYS A 450 -8.22 -18.03 -24.69
N VAL A 451 -8.20 -17.95 -23.36
CA VAL A 451 -7.88 -16.72 -22.63
C VAL A 451 -6.45 -16.27 -22.89
N PHE A 452 -5.51 -17.22 -22.99
CA PHE A 452 -4.12 -16.93 -23.32
C PHE A 452 -3.98 -16.25 -24.69
N LEU A 453 -4.66 -16.75 -25.72
CA LEU A 453 -4.62 -16.12 -27.05
C LEU A 453 -5.15 -14.68 -27.01
N LYS A 454 -6.21 -14.43 -26.23
CA LYS A 454 -6.68 -13.06 -25.99
C LYS A 454 -5.64 -12.19 -25.28
N ALA A 455 -4.91 -12.76 -24.31
CA ALA A 455 -3.86 -12.05 -23.61
C ALA A 455 -2.69 -11.69 -24.54
N GLU A 456 -2.35 -12.58 -25.48
CA GLU A 456 -1.36 -12.33 -26.53
C GLU A 456 -1.80 -11.21 -27.48
N ASP A 457 -3.08 -11.17 -27.88
CA ASP A 457 -3.63 -10.09 -28.72
C ASP A 457 -3.59 -8.72 -28.02
N LEU A 458 -3.63 -8.69 -26.68
CA LEU A 458 -3.55 -7.46 -25.87
C LEU A 458 -2.12 -7.08 -25.45
N ALA A 459 -1.11 -7.90 -25.75
CA ALA A 459 0.27 -7.61 -25.39
C ALA A 459 0.86 -6.47 -26.24
N GLN A 460 1.47 -5.48 -25.59
CA GLN A 460 1.93 -4.27 -26.27
C GLN A 460 3.45 -4.13 -26.31
N ASP A 461 4.12 -4.49 -25.21
CA ASP A 461 5.54 -4.26 -24.96
C ASP A 461 6.33 -5.56 -24.74
N SER A 462 7.66 -5.43 -24.61
CA SER A 462 8.57 -6.57 -24.42
C SER A 462 8.23 -7.36 -23.16
N ASN A 463 7.91 -6.67 -22.06
CA ASN A 463 7.64 -7.30 -20.79
C ASN A 463 6.33 -8.12 -20.80
N ASP A 464 5.29 -7.64 -21.49
CA ASP A 464 4.06 -8.39 -21.70
C ASP A 464 4.32 -9.73 -22.39
N PHE A 465 5.15 -9.72 -23.45
CA PHE A 465 5.53 -10.94 -24.16
C PHE A 465 6.41 -11.87 -23.31
N CYS A 466 7.35 -11.33 -22.52
CA CYS A 466 8.11 -12.12 -21.53
C CYS A 466 7.18 -12.80 -20.51
N CYS A 467 6.22 -12.05 -19.95
CA CYS A 467 5.26 -12.59 -18.99
C CYS A 467 4.37 -13.70 -19.60
N LEU A 468 3.97 -13.53 -20.87
CA LEU A 468 3.24 -14.56 -21.62
C LEU A 468 4.10 -15.80 -21.85
N ALA A 469 5.38 -15.64 -22.22
CA ALA A 469 6.31 -16.73 -22.44
C ALA A 469 6.58 -17.54 -21.16
N GLU A 470 6.80 -16.86 -20.04
CA GLU A 470 6.92 -17.48 -18.72
C GLU A 470 5.67 -18.27 -18.36
N SER A 471 4.49 -17.67 -18.54
CA SER A 471 3.21 -18.28 -18.19
C SER A 471 2.92 -19.52 -19.03
N ILE A 472 3.07 -19.46 -20.37
CA ILE A 472 2.77 -20.60 -21.24
C ILE A 472 3.72 -21.78 -20.97
N CYS A 473 5.00 -21.49 -20.73
CA CYS A 473 5.99 -22.51 -20.42
C CYS A 473 5.66 -23.16 -19.07
N LYS A 474 5.37 -22.35 -18.04
CA LYS A 474 5.09 -22.84 -16.69
C LYS A 474 3.75 -23.57 -16.58
N MET A 475 2.70 -23.05 -17.21
CA MET A 475 1.32 -23.55 -17.05
C MET A 475 0.95 -24.63 -18.05
N LEU A 476 1.39 -24.52 -19.31
CA LEU A 476 0.99 -25.41 -20.40
C LEU A 476 2.14 -26.24 -20.98
N GLY A 477 3.38 -26.04 -20.50
CA GLY A 477 4.55 -26.80 -20.94
C GLY A 477 4.98 -26.52 -22.39
N ASP A 478 4.49 -25.43 -22.99
CA ASP A 478 4.67 -25.14 -24.42
C ASP A 478 5.92 -24.29 -24.66
N GLN A 479 7.09 -24.94 -24.64
CA GLN A 479 8.38 -24.28 -24.83
C GLN A 479 8.54 -23.67 -26.24
N GLU A 480 7.90 -24.25 -27.25
CA GLU A 480 7.98 -23.73 -28.63
C GLU A 480 7.23 -22.39 -28.73
N LEU A 481 6.02 -22.31 -28.18
CA LEU A 481 5.27 -21.07 -28.15
C LEU A 481 5.94 -20.01 -27.25
N ALA A 482 6.52 -20.42 -26.12
CA ALA A 482 7.33 -19.52 -25.29
C ALA A 482 8.50 -18.92 -26.08
N GLY A 483 9.20 -19.72 -26.91
CA GLY A 483 10.25 -19.24 -27.80
C GLY A 483 9.77 -18.15 -28.76
N LYS A 484 8.63 -18.36 -29.43
CA LYS A 484 8.03 -17.37 -30.34
C LYS A 484 7.64 -16.07 -29.64
N LEU A 485 7.18 -16.16 -28.38
CA LEU A 485 6.86 -14.99 -27.58
C LEU A 485 8.13 -14.22 -27.18
N TYR A 486 9.22 -14.90 -26.86
CA TYR A 486 10.51 -14.25 -26.62
C TYR A 486 11.09 -13.56 -27.86
N GLU A 487 10.88 -14.11 -29.06
CA GLU A 487 11.23 -13.42 -30.31
C GLU A 487 10.46 -12.09 -30.43
N LYS A 488 9.14 -12.11 -30.19
CA LYS A 488 8.30 -10.89 -30.15
C LYS A 488 8.75 -9.90 -29.07
N ALA A 489 9.13 -10.40 -27.90
CA ALA A 489 9.64 -9.57 -26.80
C ALA A 489 10.94 -8.85 -27.23
N GLU A 490 11.87 -9.57 -27.86
CA GLU A 490 13.12 -9.01 -28.37
C GLU A 490 12.91 -7.96 -29.46
N GLU A 491 11.92 -8.16 -30.35
CA GLU A 491 11.54 -7.17 -31.37
C GLU A 491 10.98 -5.88 -30.76
N LYS A 492 10.33 -5.99 -29.59
CA LYS A 492 9.69 -4.87 -28.89
C LYS A 492 10.61 -4.16 -27.90
N ALA A 493 11.67 -4.81 -27.43
CA ALA A 493 12.60 -4.25 -26.46
C ALA A 493 13.30 -3.00 -27.02
N SER A 494 13.22 -1.91 -26.28
CA SER A 494 13.62 -0.57 -26.71
C SER A 494 14.66 0.08 -25.79
N ASP A 495 14.77 -0.37 -24.53
CA ASP A 495 15.71 0.15 -23.55
C ASP A 495 16.52 -0.93 -22.83
N ASN A 496 17.54 -0.49 -22.08
CA ASN A 496 18.47 -1.35 -21.37
C ASN A 496 17.80 -2.21 -20.27
N ILE A 497 16.73 -1.71 -19.65
CA ILE A 497 16.00 -2.43 -18.59
C ILE A 497 15.20 -3.56 -19.23
N GLU A 498 14.49 -3.30 -20.33
CA GLU A 498 13.74 -4.29 -21.08
C GLU A 498 14.65 -5.40 -21.61
N TYR A 499 15.82 -5.06 -22.19
CA TYR A 499 16.79 -6.06 -22.65
C TYR A 499 17.35 -6.90 -21.51
N ARG A 500 17.63 -6.29 -20.34
CA ARG A 500 18.10 -7.03 -19.17
C ARG A 500 17.04 -8.02 -18.69
N TRP A 501 15.80 -7.55 -18.55
CA TRP A 501 14.72 -8.37 -18.05
C TRP A 501 14.37 -9.51 -19.01
N LEU A 502 14.37 -9.24 -20.31
CA LEU A 502 14.25 -10.24 -21.37
C LEU A 502 15.35 -11.31 -21.26
N ALA A 503 16.62 -10.90 -21.14
CA ALA A 503 17.74 -11.85 -21.04
C ALA A 503 17.62 -12.75 -19.80
N ASP A 504 17.28 -12.15 -18.65
CA ASP A 504 17.10 -12.88 -17.39
C ASP A 504 15.93 -13.86 -17.51
N SER A 505 14.77 -13.40 -17.99
CA SER A 505 13.56 -14.22 -18.19
C SER A 505 13.80 -15.39 -19.14
N LEU A 506 14.49 -15.15 -20.26
CA LEU A 506 14.78 -16.15 -21.28
C LEU A 506 15.71 -17.25 -20.74
N ASN A 507 16.73 -16.85 -19.98
CA ASN A 507 17.64 -17.78 -19.32
C ASN A 507 16.92 -18.59 -18.24
N GLU A 508 16.08 -17.97 -17.42
CA GLU A 508 15.32 -18.64 -16.36
C GLU A 508 14.28 -19.63 -16.92
N THR A 509 13.59 -19.26 -18.01
CA THR A 509 12.43 -20.01 -18.51
C THR A 509 12.82 -21.08 -19.52
N LEU A 510 13.70 -20.76 -20.47
CA LEU A 510 14.11 -21.69 -21.54
C LEU A 510 15.51 -22.28 -21.32
N GLY A 511 16.28 -21.79 -20.36
CA GLY A 511 17.67 -22.23 -20.14
C GLY A 511 18.62 -21.90 -21.30
N ASN A 512 18.21 -21.03 -22.23
CA ASN A 512 19.00 -20.72 -23.42
C ASN A 512 20.00 -19.59 -23.16
N GLN A 513 21.10 -19.96 -22.51
CA GLN A 513 22.14 -19.02 -22.09
C GLN A 513 22.85 -18.34 -23.26
N GLN A 514 22.91 -18.97 -24.44
CA GLN A 514 23.50 -18.36 -25.64
C GLN A 514 22.67 -17.17 -26.12
N TRP A 515 21.34 -17.34 -26.20
CA TRP A 515 20.45 -16.27 -26.62
C TRP A 515 20.37 -15.16 -25.56
N ALA A 516 20.28 -15.51 -24.27
CA ALA A 516 20.32 -14.54 -23.19
C ALA A 516 21.59 -13.66 -23.23
N ASN A 517 22.76 -14.26 -23.46
CA ASN A 517 24.01 -13.50 -23.62
C ASN A 517 23.99 -12.57 -24.85
N ALA A 518 23.40 -13.01 -25.96
CA ALA A 518 23.27 -12.19 -27.16
C ALA A 518 22.34 -10.99 -26.94
N VAL A 519 21.22 -11.18 -26.22
CA VAL A 519 20.34 -10.08 -25.79
C VAL A 519 21.09 -9.13 -24.85
N HIS A 520 21.86 -9.66 -23.90
CA HIS A 520 22.63 -8.84 -22.95
C HIS A 520 23.66 -7.93 -23.65
N GLN A 521 24.23 -8.36 -24.79
CA GLN A 521 25.14 -7.54 -25.59
C GLN A 521 24.47 -6.34 -26.28
N LYS A 522 23.13 -6.29 -26.34
CA LYS A 522 22.38 -5.16 -26.90
C LYS A 522 22.22 -3.99 -25.91
N ILE A 523 22.50 -4.22 -24.64
CA ILE A 523 22.50 -3.19 -23.58
C ILE A 523 23.66 -2.23 -23.84
N LYS A 524 23.35 -0.94 -23.98
CA LYS A 524 24.31 0.13 -24.32
C LYS A 524 24.90 0.82 -23.12
#